data_AF-A0A2M7XVI6-F1
#
_entry.id   AF-A0A2M7XVI6-F1
#
_cell.length_a   1.000
_cell.length_b   1.000
_cell.length_c   1.000
_cell.angle_alpha   90.00
_cell.angle_beta   90.00
_cell.angle_gamma   90.00
#
_symmetry.space_group_name_H-M   'P 1'
#
loop_
_entity.id
_entity.type
_entity.pdbx_description
1 polymer ?
#
loop_
_entity_poly.entity_id
_entity_poly.type
_entity_poly.pdbx_seq_one_letter_code
_entity_poly.pdbx_strand_id
1 'polypeptide(L)'
;VYSHDKTGVFNIYQRNLKTGAEVALSHVVGGAFQPELKKDDLVYSLYDSLGFNIAQLGQDEFFNDSLSESFSRHLPRRDWSSHTTSLASEPYATRYGPMFILPRLQIDIDQSKHKTIVKPGFFFFSNEILDNYLLMGGADVGLNKDLDLFLLAEYRGFLPTLSLEVYHMARNTN
;
A
#
# COMPACT_ATOMS: atom_id res chain seq x y z
N VAL A 1 21.17 3.44 -21.74
CA VAL A 1 21.54 3.31 -20.31
C VAL A 1 20.45 2.50 -19.60
N TYR A 2 20.76 1.82 -18.51
CA TYR A 2 19.77 1.06 -17.71
C TYR A 2 20.25 0.91 -16.28
N SER A 3 19.33 0.54 -15.37
CA SER A 3 19.65 0.24 -13.97
C SER A 3 19.74 -1.28 -13.76
N HIS A 4 20.70 -1.74 -12.94
CA HIS A 4 20.91 -3.16 -12.63
C HIS A 4 21.64 -3.35 -11.30
N ASP A 5 21.39 -4.45 -10.60
CA ASP A 5 21.90 -4.80 -9.26
C ASP A 5 23.02 -5.85 -9.29
N LYS A 6 23.83 -5.90 -10.35
CA LYS A 6 24.91 -6.89 -10.50
C LYS A 6 25.86 -6.97 -9.30
N THR A 7 26.04 -5.86 -8.59
CA THR A 7 26.91 -5.71 -7.42
C THR A 7 26.16 -5.93 -6.09
N GLY A 8 24.87 -6.23 -6.12
CA GLY A 8 23.97 -6.21 -4.97
C GLY A 8 23.36 -4.85 -4.66
N VAL A 9 23.81 -3.80 -5.36
CA VAL A 9 23.23 -2.46 -5.29
C VAL A 9 22.90 -2.01 -6.70
N PHE A 10 21.69 -1.50 -6.90
CA PHE A 10 21.27 -0.95 -8.19
C PHE A 10 22.15 0.25 -8.57
N ASN A 11 22.82 0.14 -9.72
CA ASN A 11 23.61 1.20 -10.32
C ASN A 11 23.17 1.43 -11.76
N ILE A 12 23.52 2.58 -12.33
CA ILE A 12 23.29 2.87 -13.74
C ILE A 12 24.46 2.38 -14.57
N TYR A 13 24.15 1.67 -15.65
CA TYR A 13 25.12 1.12 -16.59
C TYR A 13 24.87 1.65 -18.00
N GLN A 14 25.97 1.76 -18.75
CA GLN A 14 25.97 2.02 -20.18
C GLN A 14 26.52 0.79 -20.90
N ARG A 15 25.74 0.29 -21.88
CA ARG A 15 26.15 -0.82 -22.72
C ARG A 15 26.22 -0.40 -24.18
N ASN A 16 27.32 -0.70 -24.82
CA ASN A 16 27.47 -0.58 -26.26
C ASN A 16 26.72 -1.73 -26.93
N LEU A 17 25.69 -1.42 -27.73
CA LEU A 17 24.86 -2.44 -28.38
C LEU A 17 25.56 -3.20 -29.52
N LYS A 18 26.65 -2.67 -30.07
CA LYS A 18 27.43 -3.32 -31.14
C LYS A 18 28.48 -4.28 -30.57
N THR A 19 29.24 -3.83 -29.57
CA THR A 19 30.35 -4.61 -29.00
C THR A 19 29.95 -5.43 -27.78
N GLY A 20 28.81 -5.10 -27.16
CA GLY A 20 28.37 -5.69 -25.91
C GLY A 20 29.11 -5.18 -24.67
N ALA A 21 30.16 -4.36 -24.84
CA ALA A 21 30.93 -3.77 -23.73
C ALA A 21 30.05 -2.92 -22.82
N GLU A 22 30.31 -3.00 -21.51
CA GLU A 22 29.48 -2.40 -20.49
C GLU A 22 30.35 -1.73 -19.42
N VAL A 23 29.96 -0.54 -18.97
CA VAL A 23 30.57 0.19 -17.87
C VAL A 23 29.49 0.71 -16.93
N ALA A 24 29.81 0.85 -15.64
CA ALA A 24 28.94 1.54 -14.70
C ALA A 24 29.14 3.06 -14.83
N LEU A 25 28.04 3.80 -14.92
CA LEU A 25 28.01 5.26 -14.89
C LEU A 25 27.88 5.80 -13.46
N SER A 26 27.27 5.03 -12.56
CA SER A 26 27.15 5.37 -11.13
C SER A 26 27.78 4.30 -10.25
N HIS A 27 28.21 4.70 -9.05
CA HIS A 27 28.59 3.79 -7.97
C HIS A 27 28.09 4.37 -6.65
N VAL A 28 26.90 3.98 -6.24
CA VAL A 28 26.21 4.52 -5.05
C VAL A 28 26.04 3.47 -3.96
N VAL A 29 25.88 3.91 -2.71
CA VAL A 29 25.69 3.02 -1.55
C VAL A 29 24.24 2.52 -1.42
N GLY A 30 23.26 3.33 -1.82
CA GLY A 30 21.84 2.99 -1.71
C GLY A 30 21.29 2.32 -2.98
N GLY A 31 20.84 3.11 -3.96
CA GLY A 31 20.48 2.58 -5.28
C GLY A 31 20.15 3.66 -6.30
N ALA A 32 20.51 3.41 -7.56
CA ALA A 32 20.25 4.32 -8.68
C ALA A 32 19.28 3.67 -9.68
N PHE A 33 18.18 4.35 -9.99
CA PHE A 33 17.05 3.81 -10.74
C PHE A 33 16.59 4.78 -11.83
N GLN A 34 15.82 4.25 -12.79
CA GLN A 34 15.13 5.05 -13.82
C GLN A 34 16.03 6.10 -14.50
N PRO A 35 17.16 5.69 -15.11
CA PRO A 35 18.08 6.63 -15.74
C PRO A 35 17.49 7.22 -17.01
N GLU A 36 17.65 8.52 -17.18
CA GLU A 36 17.42 9.24 -18.42
C GLU A 36 18.71 9.96 -18.80
N LEU A 37 19.23 9.67 -20.00
CA LEU A 37 20.42 10.34 -20.53
C LEU A 37 19.97 11.40 -21.54
N LYS A 38 20.24 12.67 -21.24
CA LYS A 38 19.93 13.79 -22.13
C LYS A 38 21.22 14.51 -22.50
N LYS A 39 21.62 14.35 -23.77
CA LYS A 39 22.96 14.75 -24.26
C LYS A 39 24.04 14.03 -23.44
N ASP A 40 24.77 14.76 -22.61
CA ASP A 40 25.88 14.29 -21.79
C ASP A 40 25.53 14.25 -20.30
N ASP A 41 24.32 14.67 -19.92
CA ASP A 41 23.85 14.66 -18.53
C ASP A 41 22.98 13.43 -18.28
N LEU A 42 23.29 12.71 -17.20
CA LEU A 42 22.51 11.60 -16.69
C LEU A 42 21.64 12.09 -15.53
N VAL A 43 20.33 11.95 -15.64
CA VAL A 43 19.37 12.18 -14.54
C VAL A 43 18.79 10.84 -14.11
N TYR A 44 18.66 10.60 -12.81
CA TYR A 44 18.16 9.34 -12.28
C TYR A 44 17.54 9.50 -10.89
N SER A 45 16.76 8.51 -10.46
CA SER A 45 16.24 8.44 -9.10
C SER A 45 17.27 7.76 -8.19
N LEU A 46 17.74 8.50 -7.18
CA LEU A 46 18.64 8.00 -6.15
C LEU A 46 17.83 7.62 -4.91
N TYR A 47 18.05 6.42 -4.39
CA TYR A 47 17.59 6.01 -3.08
C TYR A 47 18.77 6.01 -2.10
N ASP A 48 18.64 6.69 -0.97
CA ASP A 48 19.62 6.72 0.11
C ASP A 48 18.94 6.62 1.49
N SER A 49 19.67 6.88 2.58
CA SER A 49 19.14 6.82 3.95
C SER A 49 17.95 7.76 4.22
N LEU A 50 17.72 8.76 3.38
CA LEU A 50 16.64 9.73 3.48
C LEU A 50 15.47 9.42 2.53
N GLY A 51 15.57 8.37 1.72
CA GLY A 51 14.53 7.96 0.76
C GLY A 51 14.89 8.28 -0.68
N PHE A 52 13.87 8.51 -1.53
CA PHE A 52 14.05 8.78 -2.95
C PHE A 52 14.26 10.27 -3.24
N ASN A 53 15.30 10.56 -4.03
CA ASN A 53 15.68 11.87 -4.53
C ASN A 53 15.94 11.81 -6.04
N ILE A 54 15.97 12.97 -6.70
CA ILE A 54 16.43 13.10 -8.09
C ILE A 54 17.89 13.55 -8.08
N ALA A 55 18.74 12.80 -8.76
CA ALA A 55 20.16 13.09 -8.89
C ALA A 55 20.53 13.33 -10.36
N GLN A 56 21.57 14.12 -10.57
CA GLN A 56 22.17 14.39 -11.88
C GLN A 56 23.68 14.12 -11.81
N LEU A 57 24.23 13.54 -12.87
CA LEU A 57 25.66 13.38 -13.08
C LEU A 57 26.03 13.97 -14.45
N GLY A 58 27.07 14.80 -14.49
CA GLY A 58 27.76 15.19 -15.72
C GLY A 58 28.67 14.08 -16.24
N GLN A 59 29.06 14.16 -17.51
CA GLN A 59 29.94 13.16 -18.15
C GLN A 59 31.30 13.00 -17.47
N ASP A 60 31.82 14.07 -16.88
CA ASP A 60 33.07 14.09 -16.10
C ASP A 60 32.92 13.45 -14.71
N GLU A 61 31.69 13.29 -14.22
CA GLU A 61 31.37 12.65 -12.94
C GLU A 61 31.01 11.16 -13.09
N PHE A 62 30.94 10.65 -14.33
CA PHE A 62 30.65 9.25 -14.57
C PHE A 62 31.76 8.35 -14.03
N PHE A 63 31.35 7.30 -13.33
CA PHE A 63 32.28 6.31 -12.77
C PHE A 63 33.14 5.63 -13.86
N ASN A 64 32.54 5.33 -15.01
CA ASN A 64 33.20 4.83 -16.24
C ASN A 64 34.12 3.61 -16.06
N ASP A 65 33.82 2.75 -15.09
CA ASP A 65 34.58 1.53 -14.84
C ASP A 65 33.64 0.32 -14.66
N SER A 66 34.22 -0.88 -14.70
CA SER A 66 33.52 -2.13 -14.45
C SER A 66 33.38 -2.34 -12.94
N LEU A 67 32.18 -2.69 -12.49
CA LEU A 67 31.96 -3.13 -11.12
C LEU A 67 31.93 -4.66 -11.05
N SER A 68 32.53 -5.24 -10.00
CA SER A 68 32.56 -6.68 -9.80
C SER A 68 31.15 -7.24 -9.57
N GLU A 69 30.75 -8.23 -10.38
CA GLU A 69 29.49 -8.93 -10.15
C GLU A 69 29.55 -9.68 -8.81
N SER A 70 28.59 -9.41 -7.92
CA SER A 70 28.50 -10.06 -6.60
C SER A 70 27.56 -11.26 -6.61
N PHE A 71 26.69 -11.38 -7.61
CA PHE A 71 25.72 -12.47 -7.72
C PHE A 71 25.95 -13.33 -8.95
N SER A 72 26.07 -14.64 -8.73
CA SER A 72 26.07 -15.63 -9.81
C SER A 72 24.67 -15.75 -10.39
N ARG A 73 24.50 -15.52 -11.70
CA ARG A 73 23.22 -15.63 -12.43
C ARG A 73 22.72 -17.07 -12.59
N HIS A 74 23.35 -18.01 -11.92
CA HIS A 74 22.85 -19.38 -11.82
C HIS A 74 21.66 -19.36 -10.87
N LEU A 75 20.51 -18.95 -11.40
CA LEU A 75 19.25 -19.34 -10.80
C LEU A 75 19.29 -20.87 -10.67
N PRO A 76 19.03 -21.43 -9.47
CA PRO A 76 18.89 -22.87 -9.37
C PRO A 76 17.89 -23.30 -10.44
N ARG A 77 18.22 -24.41 -11.13
CA ARG A 77 17.36 -24.95 -12.17
C ARG A 77 15.95 -25.00 -11.59
N ARG A 78 15.02 -24.29 -12.22
CA ARG A 78 13.62 -24.25 -11.82
C ARG A 78 13.05 -25.64 -12.08
N ASP A 79 13.27 -26.54 -11.14
CA ASP A 79 12.47 -27.74 -10.99
C ASP A 79 11.12 -27.25 -10.47
N TRP A 80 10.36 -26.60 -11.35
CA TRP A 80 8.93 -26.49 -11.19
C TRP A 80 8.44 -27.93 -11.21
N SER A 81 8.39 -28.56 -10.05
CA SER A 81 7.61 -29.77 -9.89
C SER A 81 6.23 -29.41 -10.43
N SER A 82 5.85 -30.00 -11.56
CA SER A 82 4.45 -30.01 -11.96
C SER A 82 3.72 -30.53 -10.74
N HIS A 83 2.93 -29.66 -10.10
CA HIS A 83 2.17 -30.06 -8.94
C HIS A 83 1.15 -31.07 -9.47
N THR A 84 1.52 -32.36 -9.41
CA THR A 84 0.72 -33.49 -9.89
C THR A 84 -0.38 -33.83 -8.89
N THR A 85 -0.41 -33.12 -7.76
CA THR A 85 -1.47 -33.17 -6.78
C THR A 85 -2.75 -32.65 -7.41
N SER A 86 -3.66 -33.57 -7.75
CA SER A 86 -5.05 -33.24 -7.99
C SER A 86 -5.62 -32.66 -6.70
N LEU A 87 -5.78 -31.34 -6.65
CA LEU A 87 -6.46 -30.67 -5.55
C LEU A 87 -7.96 -30.98 -5.71
N ALA A 88 -8.56 -31.54 -4.66
CA ALA A 88 -10.00 -31.70 -4.61
C ALA A 88 -10.65 -30.31 -4.64
N SER A 89 -11.65 -30.14 -5.51
CA SER A 89 -12.45 -28.91 -5.55
C SER A 89 -13.45 -28.95 -4.41
N GLU A 90 -13.37 -27.96 -3.52
CA GLU A 90 -14.36 -27.74 -2.47
C GLU A 90 -15.19 -26.50 -2.82
N PRO A 91 -16.51 -26.50 -2.53
CA PRO A 91 -17.33 -25.30 -2.70
C PRO A 91 -16.75 -24.11 -1.93
N TYR A 92 -16.84 -22.91 -2.51
CA TYR A 92 -16.43 -21.70 -1.81
C TYR A 92 -17.28 -21.52 -0.54
N ALA A 93 -16.60 -21.37 0.60
CA ALA A 93 -17.22 -21.01 1.86
C ALA A 93 -16.85 -19.56 2.19
N THR A 94 -17.87 -18.75 2.49
CA THR A 94 -17.70 -17.36 2.93
C THR A 94 -16.82 -17.31 4.17
N ARG A 95 -15.76 -16.50 4.13
CA ARG A 95 -14.84 -16.33 5.26
C ARG A 95 -14.84 -14.89 5.72
N TYR A 96 -15.29 -14.67 6.95
CA TYR A 96 -15.26 -13.36 7.57
C TYR A 96 -13.89 -13.08 8.16
N GLY A 97 -13.40 -11.86 7.94
CA GLY A 97 -12.32 -11.30 8.74
C GLY A 97 -12.78 -11.11 10.20
N PRO A 98 -11.85 -10.83 11.12
CA PRO A 98 -12.20 -10.50 12.48
C PRO A 98 -13.02 -9.21 12.53
N MET A 99 -13.91 -9.12 13.52
CA MET A 99 -14.60 -7.88 13.84
C MET A 99 -13.66 -6.97 14.65
N PHE A 100 -13.46 -5.75 14.16
CA PHE A 100 -12.72 -4.72 14.86
C PHE A 100 -13.69 -3.83 15.63
N ILE A 101 -13.34 -3.47 16.86
CA ILE A 101 -14.07 -2.50 17.68
C ILE A 101 -13.08 -1.42 18.07
N LEU A 102 -13.38 -0.17 17.74
CA LEU A 102 -12.51 0.97 17.93
C LEU A 102 -13.22 2.05 18.75
N PRO A 103 -12.52 2.69 19.72
CA PRO A 103 -13.10 3.81 20.45
C PRO A 103 -13.37 4.97 19.49
N ARG A 104 -14.47 5.68 19.74
CA ARG A 104 -14.90 6.87 19.01
C ARG A 104 -15.18 8.00 20.00
N LEU A 105 -14.93 9.22 19.57
CA LEU A 105 -15.36 10.43 20.27
C LEU A 105 -16.07 11.34 19.28
N GLN A 106 -17.35 11.63 19.51
CA GLN A 106 -18.13 12.58 18.73
C GLN A 106 -18.32 13.88 19.51
N ILE A 107 -18.22 15.02 18.82
CA ILE A 107 -18.38 16.35 19.39
C ILE A 107 -19.49 17.05 18.60
N ASP A 108 -20.64 17.22 19.22
CA ASP A 108 -21.80 17.90 18.65
C ASP A 108 -21.85 19.34 19.16
N ILE A 109 -21.94 20.30 18.24
CA ILE A 109 -22.05 21.72 18.56
C ILE A 109 -23.48 22.18 18.27
N ASP A 110 -24.28 22.34 19.31
CA ASP A 110 -25.61 22.94 19.21
C ASP A 110 -25.48 24.47 19.29
N GLN A 111 -25.51 25.12 18.12
CA GLN A 111 -25.43 26.58 18.01
C GLN A 111 -26.67 27.28 18.58
N SER A 112 -27.85 26.66 18.52
CA SER A 112 -29.09 27.24 19.05
C SER A 112 -29.02 27.36 20.59
N LYS A 113 -28.44 26.36 21.24
CA LYS A 113 -28.30 26.31 22.71
C LYS A 113 -26.92 26.73 23.22
N HIS A 114 -26.03 27.19 22.34
CA HIS A 114 -24.64 27.52 22.66
C HIS A 114 -23.93 26.41 23.46
N LYS A 115 -24.21 25.14 23.13
CA LYS A 115 -23.82 23.98 23.91
C LYS A 115 -22.99 23.02 23.06
N THR A 116 -21.85 22.61 23.59
CA THR A 116 -21.05 21.50 23.04
C THR A 116 -21.37 20.23 23.81
N ILE A 117 -21.69 19.16 23.10
CA ILE A 117 -22.00 17.84 23.65
C ILE A 117 -20.93 16.87 23.18
N VAL A 118 -20.20 16.30 24.13
CA VAL A 118 -19.23 15.24 23.86
C VAL A 118 -19.93 13.90 24.03
N LYS A 119 -19.76 13.01 23.06
CA LYS A 119 -20.32 11.65 23.04
C LYS A 119 -19.19 10.64 22.85
N PRO A 120 -18.63 10.08 23.92
CA PRO A 120 -17.79 8.90 23.79
C PRO A 120 -18.62 7.72 23.28
N GLY A 121 -17.97 6.87 22.49
CA GLY A 121 -18.61 5.73 21.87
C GLY A 121 -17.61 4.74 21.31
N PHE A 122 -18.12 3.89 20.45
CA PHE A 122 -17.31 2.99 19.64
C PHE A 122 -17.93 2.84 18.27
N PHE A 123 -17.10 2.49 17.29
CA PHE A 123 -17.59 1.88 16.06
C PHE A 123 -16.98 0.49 15.92
N PHE A 124 -17.68 -0.37 15.23
CA PHE A 124 -17.23 -1.69 14.86
C PHE A 124 -17.33 -1.89 13.36
N PHE A 125 -16.47 -2.73 12.82
CA PHE A 125 -16.55 -3.14 11.42
C PHE A 125 -15.99 -4.55 11.19
N SER A 126 -16.50 -5.21 10.16
CA SER A 126 -16.05 -6.53 9.72
C SER A 126 -16.30 -6.67 8.22
N ASN A 127 -15.30 -7.18 7.49
CA ASN A 127 -15.42 -7.50 6.08
C ASN A 127 -15.21 -8.99 5.84
N GLU A 128 -15.89 -9.53 4.84
CA GLU A 128 -15.54 -10.81 4.25
C GLU A 128 -14.19 -10.72 3.51
N ILE A 129 -13.42 -11.80 3.43
CA ILE A 129 -12.04 -11.78 2.89
C ILE A 129 -12.00 -11.33 1.41
N LEU A 130 -13.02 -11.64 0.62
CA LEU A 130 -13.18 -11.18 -0.76
C LEU A 130 -14.07 -9.94 -0.86
N ASP A 131 -14.37 -9.29 0.26
CA ASP A 131 -15.11 -8.03 0.36
C ASP A 131 -16.55 -8.10 -0.24
N ASN A 132 -17.12 -9.31 -0.23
CA ASN A 132 -18.49 -9.59 -0.66
C ASN A 132 -19.53 -9.12 0.36
N TYR A 133 -19.14 -8.91 1.61
CA TYR A 133 -20.01 -8.46 2.69
C TYR A 133 -19.27 -7.48 3.58
N LEU A 134 -19.91 -6.34 3.87
CA LEU A 134 -19.47 -5.33 4.83
C LEU A 134 -20.52 -5.22 5.93
N LEU A 135 -20.07 -5.23 7.18
CA LEU A 135 -20.89 -4.86 8.33
C LEU A 135 -20.15 -3.80 9.14
N MET A 136 -20.79 -2.66 9.35
CA MET A 136 -20.28 -1.56 10.16
C MET A 136 -21.37 -1.04 11.06
N GLY A 137 -21.00 -0.47 12.19
CA GLY A 137 -21.96 0.19 13.06
C GLY A 137 -21.26 0.87 14.22
N GLY A 138 -22.04 1.49 15.09
CA GLY A 138 -21.50 2.13 16.28
C GLY A 138 -22.57 2.68 17.17
N ALA A 139 -22.13 3.03 18.38
CA ALA A 139 -22.96 3.60 19.43
C ALA A 139 -22.18 4.69 20.15
N ASP A 140 -22.81 5.84 20.34
CA ASP A 140 -22.26 6.98 21.06
C ASP A 140 -23.26 7.45 22.11
N VAL A 141 -22.77 7.70 23.33
CA VAL A 141 -23.57 8.21 24.43
C VAL A 141 -23.05 9.56 24.86
N GLY A 142 -23.87 10.59 24.69
CA GLY A 142 -23.55 11.94 25.14
C GLY A 142 -23.45 12.05 26.65
N LEU A 143 -22.58 12.93 27.13
CA LEU A 143 -22.53 13.30 28.56
C LEU A 143 -23.87 13.86 29.06
N ASN A 144 -24.71 14.37 28.16
CA ASN A 144 -26.09 14.79 28.42
C ASN A 144 -27.13 13.66 28.31
N LYS A 145 -26.71 12.39 28.18
CA LYS A 145 -27.56 11.21 27.94
C LYS A 145 -28.19 11.13 26.56
N ASP A 146 -27.65 11.84 25.57
CA ASP A 146 -28.01 11.60 24.17
C ASP A 146 -27.51 10.21 23.75
N LEU A 147 -28.25 9.54 22.86
CA LEU A 147 -27.86 8.27 22.28
C LEU A 147 -27.84 8.39 20.76
N ASP A 148 -26.74 8.01 20.14
CA ASP A 148 -26.64 7.84 18.69
C ASP A 148 -26.25 6.39 18.40
N LEU A 149 -27.04 5.71 17.57
CA LEU A 149 -26.76 4.38 17.05
C LEU A 149 -26.79 4.43 15.52
N PHE A 150 -25.89 3.69 14.89
CA PHE A 150 -25.94 3.44 13.45
C PHE A 150 -25.50 2.03 13.12
N LEU A 151 -26.03 1.49 12.02
CA LEU A 151 -25.68 0.21 11.44
C LEU A 151 -25.71 0.34 9.92
N LEU A 152 -24.68 -0.17 9.26
CA LEU A 152 -24.55 -0.26 7.82
C LEU A 152 -24.17 -1.69 7.46
N ALA A 153 -24.91 -2.30 6.54
CA ALA A 153 -24.61 -3.60 5.98
C ALA A 153 -24.65 -3.53 4.45
N GLU A 154 -23.62 -4.05 3.78
CA GLU A 154 -23.59 -4.14 2.33
C GLU A 154 -23.30 -5.58 1.88
N TYR A 155 -23.91 -5.97 0.76
CA TYR A 155 -23.66 -7.23 0.09
C TYR A 155 -23.35 -6.97 -1.39
N ARG A 156 -22.16 -7.41 -1.82
CA ARG A 156 -21.57 -7.19 -3.15
C ARG A 156 -21.37 -8.48 -3.96
N GLY A 157 -21.97 -9.59 -3.52
CA GLY A 157 -21.78 -10.92 -4.16
C GLY A 157 -22.44 -11.09 -5.52
N PHE A 158 -23.32 -10.17 -5.94
CA PHE A 158 -23.82 -10.06 -7.31
C PHE A 158 -24.14 -8.59 -7.62
N LEU A 159 -24.32 -8.28 -8.90
CA LEU A 159 -24.81 -6.96 -9.31
C LEU A 159 -26.35 -6.97 -9.40
N PRO A 160 -27.04 -5.97 -8.83
CA PRO A 160 -26.53 -4.78 -8.13
C PRO A 160 -26.14 -5.04 -6.66
N THR A 161 -25.30 -4.15 -6.10
CA THR A 161 -24.99 -4.13 -4.66
C THR A 161 -26.25 -3.88 -3.84
N LEU A 162 -26.45 -4.67 -2.78
CA LEU A 162 -27.52 -4.45 -1.80
C LEU A 162 -26.94 -3.76 -0.57
N SER A 163 -27.59 -2.69 -0.10
CA SER A 163 -27.20 -1.99 1.13
C SER A 163 -28.40 -1.80 2.07
N LEU A 164 -28.10 -1.82 3.36
CA LEU A 164 -29.02 -1.52 4.45
C LEU A 164 -28.34 -0.53 5.40
N GLU A 165 -28.98 0.59 5.65
CA GLU A 165 -28.54 1.58 6.63
C GLU A 165 -29.65 1.84 7.65
N VAL A 166 -29.30 1.79 8.94
CA VAL A 166 -30.21 2.01 10.05
C VAL A 166 -29.59 3.03 11.00
N TYR A 167 -30.37 4.03 11.36
CA TYR A 167 -29.96 5.08 12.29
C TYR A 167 -31.00 5.21 13.41
N HIS A 168 -30.53 5.38 14.64
CA HIS A 168 -31.39 5.71 15.77
C HIS A 168 -30.72 6.79 16.62
N MET A 169 -31.39 7.94 16.74
CA MET A 169 -30.91 9.06 17.55
C MET A 169 -31.97 9.41 18.60
N ALA A 170 -31.57 9.41 19.87
CA ALA A 170 -32.37 9.90 20.97
C ALA A 170 -31.69 11.12 21.61
N ARG A 171 -32.48 12.16 21.88
CA ARG A 171 -32.01 13.42 22.47
C ARG A 171 -32.63 13.61 23.84
N ASN A 172 -31.82 13.89 24.84
CA ASN A 172 -32.30 14.25 26.16
C ASN A 172 -32.48 15.78 26.24
N THR A 173 -33.73 16.21 26.43
CA THR A 173 -34.12 17.63 26.44
C THR A 173 -34.34 18.20 27.84
N ASN A 174 -34.11 17.42 28.90
CA ASN A 174 -34.21 17.86 30.29
C ASN A 174 -32.98 18.63 30.77
#